data_AF-A0A8C3K554-F1
#
_entry.id   AF-A0A8C3K554-F1
#
_cell.length_a   1.000
_cell.length_b   1.000
_cell.length_c   1.000
_cell.angle_alpha   90.00
_cell.angle_beta   90.00
_cell.angle_gamma   90.00
#
_symmetry.space_group_name_H-M   'P 1'
#
loop_
_entity.id
_entity.type
_entity.pdbx_description
1 polymer ?
#
loop_
_entity_poly.entity_id
_entity_poly.type
_entity_poly.pdbx_seq_one_letter_code
_entity_poly.pdbx_strand_id
1 'polypeptide(L)'
;MMNHFMVLAVLLPLRTCYTTYSQQESVVFPVMYLNVSKDLALQRLLVEWDVDKSAHDAELAMSFEIQVRRTDETTTVWTEFHNITLDKSGKPLHWAWDSDLPLECMSHSVRIRSKAEASKIWSQWSLWETVLGLDTSSNSGPQIFPNEKIIEEGSDLTLCCIGRKGQIIKEFFIVPGGRVFDHTSSQVRLLTLKNVTHEVPHITAYCRESCNEKQCSDQSVFIVGKPPDTPNDFSCQTQDMRRVTCTWSQGGDTYLYGSHSPKYTISEEFSQKIVPCTVSCSEQCLCSWDIGQQRIYNITVTVENPLGKKTATDVFDVTHRSKVFSMSLLRVFHCRPCPSPDLNA
;
A
#
# COMPACT_ATOMS: atom_id res chain seq x y z
N MET A 1 -28.11 6.10 99.35
CA MET A 1 -27.11 5.13 99.83
C MET A 1 -25.83 5.45 99.08
N MET A 2 -24.88 6.01 99.82
CA MET A 2 -23.61 6.56 99.35
C MET A 2 -22.56 5.43 99.22
N ASN A 3 -21.44 5.74 98.55
CA ASN A 3 -20.15 5.01 98.46
C ASN A 3 -19.95 4.10 97.22
N HIS A 4 -18.79 4.04 96.56
CA HIS A 4 -17.44 4.54 96.88
C HIS A 4 -16.61 4.72 95.59
N PHE A 5 -15.61 5.59 95.72
CA PHE A 5 -14.51 6.00 94.82
C PHE A 5 -13.62 4.90 94.21
N MET A 6 -12.83 5.34 93.21
CA MET A 6 -11.50 4.87 92.71
C MET A 6 -11.54 4.27 91.28
N VAL A 7 -10.70 4.63 90.30
CA VAL A 7 -9.45 5.39 90.21
C VAL A 7 -9.24 5.86 88.76
N LEU A 8 -8.57 7.01 88.58
CA LEU A 8 -8.06 7.52 87.31
C LEU A 8 -7.06 6.54 86.65
N ALA A 9 -7.17 6.36 85.34
CA ALA A 9 -6.03 6.04 84.48
C ALA A 9 -6.05 6.94 83.25
N VAL A 10 -5.17 7.94 83.25
CA VAL A 10 -4.78 8.70 82.06
C VAL A 10 -3.60 7.95 81.43
N LEU A 11 -3.77 7.48 80.20
CA LEU A 11 -2.66 7.16 79.29
C LEU A 11 -2.97 7.76 77.91
N LEU A 12 -2.04 8.60 77.47
CA LEU A 12 -1.97 9.37 76.22
C LEU A 12 -1.70 8.45 74.98
N PRO A 13 -1.78 8.99 73.75
CA PRO A 13 -2.20 8.32 72.52
C PRO A 13 -1.03 7.70 71.76
N LEU A 14 -1.30 6.69 70.92
CA LEU A 14 -0.53 6.35 69.71
C LEU A 14 -1.20 5.16 69.02
N ARG A 15 -1.18 5.17 67.68
CA ARG A 15 -1.71 4.17 66.74
C ARG A 15 -3.21 4.24 66.45
N THR A 16 -3.56 5.08 65.47
CA THR A 16 -4.08 4.58 64.20
C THR A 16 -3.66 5.50 63.05
N CYS A 17 -2.36 5.54 62.77
CA CYS A 17 -1.91 5.70 61.38
C CYS A 17 -2.04 4.31 60.74
N TYR A 18 -3.27 3.94 60.40
CA TYR A 18 -3.54 2.72 59.64
C TYR A 18 -4.26 3.11 58.35
N THR A 19 -3.49 2.99 57.28
CA THR A 19 -3.93 2.63 55.93
C THR A 19 -4.86 3.60 55.22
N THR A 20 -4.30 4.69 54.71
CA THR A 20 -4.62 5.11 53.34
C THR A 20 -3.98 4.11 52.36
N TYR A 21 -4.47 2.87 52.36
CA TYR A 21 -4.33 2.02 51.18
C TYR A 21 -5.61 2.23 50.39
N SER A 22 -5.70 3.40 49.74
CA SER A 22 -6.70 3.61 48.70
C SER A 22 -6.49 2.49 47.70
N GLN A 23 -7.44 1.56 47.62
CA GLN A 23 -7.58 0.75 46.43
C GLN A 23 -7.84 1.76 45.31
N GLN A 24 -6.78 2.15 44.59
CA GLN A 24 -6.92 2.90 43.36
C GLN A 24 -7.74 2.00 42.43
N GLU A 25 -9.05 2.22 42.38
CA GLU A 25 -9.92 1.58 41.40
C GLU A 25 -9.24 1.80 40.05
N SER A 26 -8.91 0.69 39.39
CA SER A 26 -8.26 0.77 38.09
C SER A 26 -9.28 1.32 37.12
N VAL A 27 -9.12 2.58 36.73
CA VAL A 27 -10.00 3.23 35.77
C VAL A 27 -9.87 2.49 34.43
N VAL A 28 -11.02 2.20 33.82
CA VAL A 28 -11.12 1.45 32.57
C VAL A 28 -11.79 2.36 31.54
N PHE A 29 -11.29 2.32 30.30
CA PHE A 29 -11.78 3.13 29.20
C PHE A 29 -12.24 2.22 28.05
N PRO A 30 -13.44 1.61 28.13
CA PRO A 30 -13.91 0.69 27.09
C PRO A 30 -13.91 1.32 25.70
N VAL A 31 -13.71 0.48 24.69
CA VAL A 31 -13.83 0.89 23.29
C VAL A 31 -15.26 1.31 23.02
N MET A 32 -15.40 2.50 22.42
CA MET A 32 -16.65 3.07 21.95
C MET A 32 -16.62 3.14 20.42
N TYR A 33 -17.79 3.02 19.79
CA TYR A 33 -17.95 3.24 18.35
C TYR A 33 -16.91 2.46 17.50
N LEU A 34 -16.93 1.13 17.57
CA LEU A 34 -16.12 0.32 16.65
C LEU A 34 -16.80 0.31 15.27
N ASN A 35 -16.06 0.74 14.25
CA ASN A 35 -16.47 0.67 12.87
C ASN A 35 -15.41 -0.07 12.06
N VAL A 36 -15.86 -0.96 11.17
CA VAL A 36 -14.99 -1.78 10.33
C VAL A 36 -15.48 -1.64 8.90
N SER A 37 -14.56 -1.31 8.00
CA SER A 37 -14.81 -1.24 6.56
C SER A 37 -13.72 -1.99 5.80
N LYS A 38 -13.90 -2.11 4.48
CA LYS A 38 -12.98 -2.85 3.59
C LYS A 38 -12.50 -1.98 2.46
N ASP A 39 -11.21 -2.04 2.19
CA ASP A 39 -10.59 -1.58 0.96
C ASP A 39 -10.31 -2.82 0.09
N LEU A 40 -11.15 -3.03 -0.93
CA LEU A 40 -11.02 -4.17 -1.84
C LEU A 40 -9.86 -4.00 -2.85
N ALA A 41 -9.41 -2.76 -3.09
CA ALA A 41 -8.28 -2.54 -3.98
C ALA A 41 -6.96 -2.93 -3.30
N LEU A 42 -6.83 -2.64 -2.01
CA LEU A 42 -5.66 -3.01 -1.21
C LEU A 42 -5.85 -4.32 -0.44
N GLN A 43 -7.04 -4.92 -0.47
CA GLN A 43 -7.41 -6.11 0.30
C GLN A 43 -7.15 -5.93 1.82
N ARG A 44 -7.55 -4.75 2.33
CA ARG A 44 -7.35 -4.33 3.73
C ARG A 44 -8.65 -4.14 4.49
N LEU A 45 -8.67 -4.55 5.75
CA LEU A 45 -9.66 -4.04 6.70
C LEU A 45 -9.22 -2.69 7.22
N LEU A 46 -10.14 -1.73 7.25
CA LEU A 46 -9.95 -0.41 7.83
C LEU A 46 -10.82 -0.32 9.08
N VAL A 47 -10.18 -0.17 10.23
CA VAL A 47 -10.82 -0.20 11.54
C VAL A 47 -10.69 1.17 12.17
N GLU A 48 -11.83 1.72 12.58
CA GLU A 48 -11.95 3.00 13.26
C GLU A 48 -12.62 2.76 14.61
N TRP A 49 -12.08 3.33 15.68
CA TRP A 49 -12.70 3.24 17.00
C TRP A 49 -12.34 4.45 17.86
N ASP A 50 -13.04 4.60 18.98
CA ASP A 50 -12.77 5.64 19.95
C ASP A 50 -12.82 5.11 21.39
N VAL A 51 -12.50 5.97 22.35
CA VAL A 51 -12.65 5.73 23.79
C VAL A 51 -13.35 6.94 24.44
N ASP A 52 -13.59 6.85 25.74
CA ASP A 52 -14.20 7.96 26.46
C ASP A 52 -13.35 9.24 26.36
N LYS A 53 -14.02 10.38 26.15
CA LYS A 53 -13.38 11.69 26.00
C LYS A 53 -12.43 12.03 27.17
N SER A 54 -12.74 11.57 28.39
CA SER A 54 -11.86 11.80 29.55
C SER A 54 -10.46 11.21 29.37
N ALA A 55 -10.32 10.13 28.58
CA ALA A 55 -9.01 9.56 28.23
C ALA A 55 -8.21 10.50 27.30
N HIS A 56 -8.89 11.15 26.35
CA HIS A 56 -8.31 12.15 25.45
C HIS A 56 -7.92 13.43 26.19
N ASP A 57 -8.82 13.95 27.03
CA ASP A 57 -8.59 15.16 27.81
C ASP A 57 -7.38 15.00 28.75
N ALA A 58 -7.15 13.79 29.24
CA ALA A 58 -6.02 13.40 30.08
C ALA A 58 -4.77 12.92 29.31
N GLU A 59 -4.82 12.86 27.97
CA GLU A 59 -3.71 12.45 27.09
C GLU A 59 -3.11 11.10 27.51
N LEU A 60 -3.96 10.12 27.80
CA LEU A 60 -3.52 8.84 28.35
C LEU A 60 -2.70 8.02 27.35
N ALA A 61 -1.62 7.42 27.85
CA ALA A 61 -0.96 6.31 27.16
C ALA A 61 -1.82 5.04 27.27
N MET A 62 -2.18 4.48 26.12
CA MET A 62 -3.10 3.36 26.01
C MET A 62 -2.57 2.25 25.10
N SER A 63 -2.92 1.01 25.46
CA SER A 63 -2.72 -0.19 24.67
C SER A 63 -4.07 -0.74 24.24
N PHE A 64 -4.19 -1.09 22.96
CA PHE A 64 -5.38 -1.71 22.38
C PHE A 64 -5.02 -3.10 21.90
N GLU A 65 -5.75 -4.11 22.35
CA GLU A 65 -5.65 -5.48 21.84
C GLU A 65 -6.75 -5.67 20.81
N ILE A 66 -6.33 -5.92 19.57
CA ILE A 66 -7.20 -6.05 18.40
C ILE A 66 -7.19 -7.51 17.97
N GLN A 67 -8.37 -8.08 17.71
CA GLN A 67 -8.51 -9.43 17.22
C GLN A 67 -9.35 -9.47 15.95
N VAL A 68 -8.87 -10.25 14.98
CA VAL A 68 -9.58 -10.53 13.73
C VAL A 68 -9.98 -12.00 13.70
N ARG A 69 -11.20 -12.28 13.24
CA ARG A 69 -11.77 -13.62 13.07
C ARG A 69 -12.47 -13.72 11.71
N ARG A 70 -12.51 -14.92 11.14
CA ARG A 70 -13.30 -15.25 9.95
C ARG A 70 -14.56 -16.02 10.33
N THR A 71 -15.65 -15.84 9.61
CA THR A 71 -16.98 -16.35 10.02
C THR A 71 -17.05 -17.87 10.15
N ASP A 72 -16.33 -18.61 9.29
CA ASP A 72 -16.26 -20.08 9.34
C ASP A 72 -15.17 -20.61 10.28
N GLU A 73 -14.35 -19.74 10.86
CA GLU A 73 -13.27 -20.10 11.76
C GLU A 73 -13.64 -19.78 13.21
N THR A 74 -13.65 -20.82 14.06
CA THR A 74 -13.91 -20.65 15.49
C THR A 74 -12.73 -19.98 16.21
N THR A 75 -11.57 -19.93 15.57
CA THR A 75 -10.33 -19.36 16.09
C THR A 75 -10.08 -17.94 15.58
N THR A 76 -9.42 -17.14 16.42
CA THR A 76 -8.89 -15.83 16.03
C THR A 76 -7.72 -16.03 15.06
N VAL A 77 -7.75 -15.35 13.91
CA VAL A 77 -6.70 -15.45 12.88
C VAL A 77 -5.56 -14.47 13.13
N TRP A 78 -5.84 -13.36 13.81
CA TRP A 78 -4.86 -12.33 14.09
C TRP A 78 -5.09 -11.72 15.47
N THR A 79 -4.02 -11.44 16.19
CA THR A 79 -4.04 -10.67 17.44
C THR A 79 -2.87 -9.70 17.44
N GLU A 80 -3.16 -8.43 17.68
CA GLU A 80 -2.15 -7.37 17.69
C GLU A 80 -2.37 -6.41 18.85
N PHE A 81 -1.27 -5.81 19.32
CA PHE A 81 -1.29 -4.75 20.32
C PHE A 81 -0.89 -3.42 19.67
N HIS A 82 -1.83 -2.47 19.64
CA HIS A 82 -1.61 -1.12 19.17
C HIS A 82 -1.44 -0.17 20.36
N ASN A 83 -0.26 0.42 20.50
CA ASN A 83 0.06 1.33 21.61
C ASN A 83 0.12 2.77 21.11
N ILE A 84 -0.61 3.67 21.76
CA ILE A 84 -0.66 5.08 21.38
C ILE A 84 -0.87 5.97 22.61
N THR A 85 -0.38 7.21 22.54
CA THR A 85 -0.77 8.26 23.50
C THR A 85 -1.86 9.10 22.87
N LEU A 86 -3.01 9.20 23.55
CA LEU A 86 -4.14 9.97 23.04
C LEU A 86 -3.83 11.46 23.02
N ASP A 87 -4.43 12.17 22.06
CA ASP A 87 -4.36 13.62 21.99
C ASP A 87 -5.69 14.27 22.40
N LYS A 88 -5.62 15.58 22.72
CA LYS A 88 -6.79 16.40 23.05
C LYS A 88 -7.65 16.77 21.85
N SER A 89 -7.28 16.34 20.64
CA SER A 89 -8.11 16.60 19.47
C SER A 89 -9.37 15.74 19.45
N GLY A 90 -9.39 14.66 20.23
CA GLY A 90 -10.54 13.75 20.35
C GLY A 90 -10.87 13.08 19.02
N LYS A 91 -9.85 12.84 18.19
CA LYS A 91 -10.02 12.17 16.90
C LYS A 91 -10.10 10.66 17.11
N PRO A 92 -10.96 9.97 16.33
CA PRO A 92 -10.98 8.52 16.31
C PRO A 92 -9.61 7.92 15.93
N LEU A 93 -9.34 6.77 16.51
CA LEU A 93 -8.17 5.95 16.25
C LEU A 93 -8.40 5.10 15.02
N HIS A 94 -7.32 4.81 14.29
CA HIS A 94 -7.36 4.08 13.04
C HIS A 94 -6.32 2.97 13.05
N TRP A 95 -6.70 1.82 12.49
CA TRP A 95 -5.82 0.68 12.27
C TRP A 95 -6.21 0.00 10.96
N ALA A 96 -5.21 -0.53 10.26
CA ALA A 96 -5.40 -1.24 9.02
C ALA A 96 -4.77 -2.62 9.11
N TRP A 97 -5.42 -3.61 8.50
CA TRP A 97 -4.94 -4.99 8.46
C TRP A 97 -5.01 -5.54 7.05
N ASP A 98 -3.84 -5.93 6.54
CA ASP A 98 -3.69 -6.66 5.28
C ASP A 98 -4.16 -8.10 5.46
N SER A 99 -5.18 -8.51 4.69
CA SER A 99 -5.68 -9.89 4.72
C SER A 99 -4.84 -10.78 3.80
N ASP A 100 -4.48 -11.98 4.28
CA ASP A 100 -3.87 -13.04 3.47
C ASP A 100 -4.86 -13.72 2.52
N LEU A 101 -6.16 -13.45 2.67
CA LEU A 101 -7.22 -13.90 1.77
C LEU A 101 -7.96 -12.69 1.17
N PRO A 102 -8.42 -12.76 -0.09
CA PRO A 102 -9.28 -11.71 -0.61
C PRO A 102 -10.52 -11.54 0.27
N LEU A 103 -10.85 -10.30 0.61
CA LEU A 103 -11.93 -9.95 1.53
C LEU A 103 -13.32 -10.29 0.97
N GLU A 104 -13.42 -10.53 -0.34
CA GLU A 104 -14.62 -11.07 -0.98
C GLU A 104 -14.88 -12.53 -0.61
N CYS A 105 -13.85 -13.30 -0.29
CA CYS A 105 -13.95 -14.74 -0.12
C CYS A 105 -14.77 -15.15 1.10
N MET A 106 -14.72 -14.36 2.17
CA MET A 106 -15.46 -14.64 3.39
C MET A 106 -15.65 -13.43 4.29
N SER A 107 -16.62 -13.52 5.18
CA SER A 107 -16.94 -12.47 6.14
C SER A 107 -15.91 -12.43 7.29
N HIS A 108 -15.43 -11.21 7.60
CA HIS A 108 -14.42 -10.95 8.63
C HIS A 108 -15.01 -10.15 9.79
N SER A 109 -14.69 -10.53 11.01
CA SER A 109 -15.11 -9.84 12.23
C SER A 109 -13.90 -9.30 12.99
N VAL A 110 -14.04 -8.09 13.55
CA VAL A 110 -13.03 -7.46 14.40
C VAL A 110 -13.62 -7.17 15.78
N ARG A 111 -12.81 -7.31 16.83
CA ARG A 111 -13.12 -6.79 18.17
C ARG A 111 -11.89 -6.19 18.81
N ILE A 112 -12.10 -5.25 19.72
CA ILE A 112 -11.02 -4.53 20.40
C ILE A 112 -11.30 -4.45 21.90
N ARG A 113 -10.25 -4.51 22.71
CA ARG A 113 -10.28 -4.08 24.12
C ARG A 113 -9.10 -3.16 24.40
N SER A 114 -9.22 -2.35 25.43
CA SER A 114 -8.25 -1.30 25.75
C SER A 114 -7.69 -1.46 27.16
N LYS A 115 -6.52 -0.88 27.39
CA LYS A 115 -5.90 -0.75 28.70
C LYS A 115 -5.08 0.52 28.76
N ALA A 116 -5.41 1.41 29.69
CA ALA A 116 -4.53 2.54 30.00
C ALA A 116 -3.27 2.03 30.70
N GLU A 117 -2.11 2.64 30.44
CA GLU A 117 -0.83 2.23 31.01
C GLU A 117 -0.85 2.28 32.55
N ALA A 118 -1.49 3.30 33.13
CA ALA A 118 -1.68 3.43 34.57
C ALA A 118 -2.67 2.41 35.16
N SER A 119 -3.44 1.71 34.33
CA SER A 119 -4.44 0.73 34.75
C SER A 119 -3.84 -0.67 34.78
N LYS A 120 -4.25 -1.50 35.76
CA LYS A 120 -3.78 -2.89 35.86
C LYS A 120 -4.64 -3.86 35.05
N ILE A 121 -5.87 -3.48 34.73
CA ILE A 121 -6.88 -4.34 34.11
C ILE A 121 -7.19 -3.89 32.68
N TRP A 122 -7.60 -4.85 31.86
CA TRP A 122 -8.14 -4.58 30.52
C TRP A 122 -9.63 -4.26 30.61
N SER A 123 -10.13 -3.48 29.65
CA SER A 123 -11.55 -3.34 29.42
C SER A 123 -12.20 -4.66 29.01
N GLN A 124 -13.52 -4.69 29.09
CA GLN A 124 -14.28 -5.70 28.37
C GLN A 124 -14.02 -5.56 26.86
N TRP A 125 -14.15 -6.66 26.13
CA TRP A 125 -14.13 -6.65 24.67
C TRP A 125 -15.32 -5.86 24.12
N SER A 126 -15.09 -5.14 23.03
CA SER A 126 -16.18 -4.68 22.17
C SER A 126 -16.98 -5.88 21.65
N LEU A 127 -18.18 -5.60 21.14
CA LEU A 127 -18.86 -6.56 20.28
C LEU A 127 -18.02 -6.83 19.02
N TRP A 128 -18.28 -7.97 18.40
CA TRP A 128 -17.70 -8.29 17.10
C TRP A 128 -18.40 -7.46 16.03
N GLU A 129 -17.65 -6.61 15.35
CA GLU A 129 -18.12 -5.89 14.17
C GLU A 129 -17.71 -6.66 12.92
N THR A 130 -18.69 -7.02 12.09
CA THR A 130 -18.49 -7.92 10.95
C THR A 130 -18.68 -7.19 9.64
N VAL A 131 -17.66 -7.25 8.78
CA VAL A 131 -17.79 -6.89 7.37
C VAL A 131 -18.07 -8.14 6.54
N LEU A 132 -19.11 -8.07 5.72
CA LEU A 132 -19.54 -9.21 4.93
C LEU A 132 -18.67 -9.41 3.69
N GLY A 133 -18.28 -10.67 3.50
CA GLY A 133 -17.79 -11.20 2.23
C GLY A 133 -18.95 -11.60 1.31
N LEU A 134 -18.60 -12.16 0.16
CA LEU A 134 -19.55 -12.72 -0.81
C LEU A 134 -19.86 -14.20 -0.57
N ASP A 135 -19.27 -14.80 0.48
CA ASP A 135 -19.69 -16.09 1.03
C ASP A 135 -21.18 -16.11 1.40
N THR A 136 -21.72 -14.96 1.81
CA THR A 136 -23.13 -14.81 2.20
C THR A 136 -24.05 -14.39 1.06
N SER A 137 -23.50 -14.01 -0.11
CA SER A 137 -24.30 -13.45 -1.21
C SER A 137 -25.02 -14.52 -2.03
N SER A 138 -26.15 -14.13 -2.63
CA SER A 138 -26.93 -14.99 -3.53
C SER A 138 -26.48 -14.73 -4.97
N ASN A 139 -25.30 -15.26 -5.32
CA ASN A 139 -24.73 -15.08 -6.65
C ASN A 139 -25.57 -15.82 -7.72
N SER A 140 -25.53 -15.34 -8.97
CA SER A 140 -26.21 -15.97 -10.11
C SER A 140 -25.44 -17.17 -10.70
N GLY A 141 -24.17 -17.32 -10.32
CA GLY A 141 -23.26 -18.40 -10.73
C GLY A 141 -21.99 -18.37 -9.88
N PRO A 142 -21.03 -19.28 -10.13
CA PRO A 142 -19.73 -19.24 -9.46
C PRO A 142 -18.95 -17.98 -9.86
N GLN A 143 -18.10 -17.48 -8.96
CA GLN A 143 -17.25 -16.31 -9.18
C GLN A 143 -15.85 -16.53 -8.59
N ILE A 144 -14.82 -16.08 -9.30
CA ILE A 144 -13.42 -16.17 -8.85
C ILE A 144 -12.90 -14.79 -8.39
N PHE A 145 -12.28 -14.75 -7.20
CA PHE A 145 -11.66 -13.56 -6.61
C PHE A 145 -10.18 -13.80 -6.27
N PRO A 146 -9.34 -12.75 -6.19
CA PRO A 146 -9.69 -11.33 -6.33
C PRO A 146 -10.00 -10.93 -7.77
N ASN A 147 -10.66 -9.78 -7.94
CA ASN A 147 -10.91 -9.21 -9.27
C ASN A 147 -9.65 -8.65 -9.93
N GLU A 148 -8.61 -8.35 -9.15
CA GLU A 148 -7.33 -7.88 -9.66
C GLU A 148 -6.65 -8.97 -10.49
N LYS A 149 -6.24 -8.60 -11.71
CA LYS A 149 -5.76 -9.54 -12.73
C LYS A 149 -4.27 -9.43 -12.98
N ILE A 150 -3.53 -8.63 -12.22
CA ILE A 150 -2.10 -8.42 -12.41
C ILE A 150 -1.39 -8.86 -11.14
N ILE A 151 -0.40 -9.73 -11.30
CA ILE A 151 0.30 -10.37 -10.19
C ILE A 151 1.78 -10.03 -10.34
N GLU A 152 2.41 -9.64 -9.22
CA GLU A 152 3.85 -9.43 -9.18
C GLU A 152 4.59 -10.78 -9.20
N GLU A 153 5.55 -10.93 -10.10
CA GLU A 153 6.41 -12.11 -10.14
C GLU A 153 7.13 -12.30 -8.80
N GLY A 154 7.14 -13.53 -8.30
CA GLY A 154 7.72 -13.92 -7.02
C GLY A 154 6.75 -13.82 -5.85
N SER A 155 5.58 -13.20 -6.04
CA SER A 155 4.55 -13.12 -5.00
C SER A 155 3.77 -14.42 -4.83
N ASP A 156 3.07 -14.54 -3.70
CA ASP A 156 2.09 -15.60 -3.47
C ASP A 156 0.71 -15.12 -3.92
N LEU A 157 -0.04 -15.98 -4.61
CA LEU A 157 -1.40 -15.71 -5.05
C LEU A 157 -2.37 -16.60 -4.31
N THR A 158 -3.33 -16.01 -3.60
CA THR A 158 -4.47 -16.74 -3.05
C THR A 158 -5.76 -16.32 -3.75
N LEU A 159 -6.43 -17.30 -4.33
CA LEU A 159 -7.71 -17.16 -5.01
C LEU A 159 -8.80 -17.84 -4.20
N CYS A 160 -10.03 -17.37 -4.38
CA CYS A 160 -11.20 -18.15 -4.02
C CYS A 160 -12.19 -18.27 -5.15
N CYS A 161 -12.93 -19.37 -5.13
CA CYS A 161 -14.16 -19.50 -5.87
C CYS A 161 -15.35 -19.55 -4.92
N ILE A 162 -16.35 -18.72 -5.20
CA ILE A 162 -17.60 -18.65 -4.45
C ILE A 162 -18.72 -19.13 -5.36
N GLY A 163 -19.34 -20.25 -5.00
CA GLY A 163 -20.48 -20.82 -5.70
C GLY A 163 -21.80 -20.15 -5.30
N ARG A 164 -22.88 -20.55 -5.97
CA ARG A 164 -24.22 -20.13 -5.56
C ARG A 164 -24.56 -20.67 -4.17
N LYS A 165 -25.45 -19.96 -3.47
CA LYS A 165 -25.95 -20.40 -2.17
C LYS A 165 -26.55 -21.81 -2.27
N GLY A 166 -26.03 -22.73 -1.45
CA GLY A 166 -26.45 -24.15 -1.44
C GLY A 166 -25.84 -25.02 -2.53
N GLN A 167 -25.00 -24.47 -3.42
CA GLN A 167 -24.24 -25.24 -4.40
C GLN A 167 -22.84 -25.58 -3.89
N ILE A 168 -22.29 -26.69 -4.39
CA ILE A 168 -20.96 -27.18 -4.04
C ILE A 168 -20.02 -26.92 -5.22
N ILE A 169 -18.85 -26.35 -4.94
CA ILE A 169 -17.79 -26.24 -5.93
C ILE A 169 -17.22 -27.64 -6.24
N LYS A 170 -17.40 -28.06 -7.50
CA LYS A 170 -16.97 -29.36 -8.03
C LYS A 170 -15.51 -29.35 -8.45
N GLU A 171 -15.10 -28.31 -9.17
CA GLU A 171 -13.74 -28.15 -9.69
C GLU A 171 -13.27 -26.73 -9.43
N PHE A 172 -12.06 -26.59 -8.89
CA PHE A 172 -11.37 -25.30 -8.80
C PHE A 172 -9.88 -25.55 -9.00
N PHE A 173 -9.34 -25.05 -10.11
CA PHE A 173 -7.96 -25.32 -10.51
C PHE A 173 -7.38 -24.20 -11.39
N ILE A 174 -6.05 -24.23 -11.54
CA ILE A 174 -5.29 -23.28 -12.33
C ILE A 174 -4.57 -23.95 -13.49
N VAL A 175 -4.44 -23.25 -14.62
CA VAL A 175 -3.63 -23.63 -15.78
C VAL A 175 -2.59 -22.57 -16.09
N PRO A 176 -1.31 -22.96 -16.33
CA PRO A 176 -0.74 -24.31 -16.19
C PRO A 176 -0.43 -24.62 -14.72
N GLY A 177 -0.28 -25.90 -14.38
CA GLY A 177 0.13 -26.31 -13.02
C GLY A 177 -0.94 -27.02 -12.19
N GLY A 178 -2.13 -27.26 -12.74
CA GLY A 178 -3.04 -28.38 -12.42
C GLY A 178 -3.12 -28.81 -10.95
N ARG A 179 -3.20 -27.87 -10.00
CA ARG A 179 -3.53 -28.21 -8.62
C ARG A 179 -5.04 -28.26 -8.49
N VAL A 180 -5.57 -29.48 -8.55
CA VAL A 180 -6.96 -29.78 -8.23
C VAL A 180 -7.02 -29.98 -6.72
N PHE A 181 -7.79 -29.18 -6.01
CA PHE A 181 -8.03 -29.41 -4.58
C PHE A 181 -9.02 -30.57 -4.40
N ASP A 182 -8.67 -31.50 -3.51
CA ASP A 182 -9.49 -32.65 -3.16
C ASP A 182 -10.81 -32.23 -2.47
N HIS A 183 -11.87 -32.93 -2.87
CA HIS A 183 -13.28 -32.75 -2.52
C HIS A 183 -13.54 -32.42 -1.04
N THR A 184 -13.92 -31.18 -0.73
CA THR A 184 -14.33 -30.77 0.64
C THR A 184 -15.64 -29.97 0.63
N SER A 185 -16.78 -30.54 0.24
CA SER A 185 -18.14 -29.92 0.24
C SER A 185 -18.26 -28.50 0.86
N SER A 186 -18.06 -27.44 0.07
CA SER A 186 -18.19 -26.06 0.54
C SER A 186 -18.64 -25.15 -0.61
N GLN A 187 -19.39 -24.10 -0.26
CA GLN A 187 -19.78 -23.03 -1.18
C GLN A 187 -18.57 -22.20 -1.61
N VAL A 188 -17.55 -22.11 -0.76
CA VAL A 188 -16.31 -21.37 -1.02
C VAL A 188 -15.12 -22.32 -1.06
N ARG A 189 -14.29 -22.23 -2.10
CA ARG A 189 -13.01 -22.94 -2.23
C ARG A 189 -11.88 -21.94 -2.27
N LEU A 190 -10.77 -22.26 -1.61
CA LEU A 190 -9.54 -21.48 -1.66
C LEU A 190 -8.48 -22.25 -2.45
N LEU A 191 -7.63 -21.52 -3.17
CA LEU A 191 -6.48 -22.06 -3.87
C LEU A 191 -5.33 -21.08 -3.70
N THR A 192 -4.20 -21.55 -3.18
CA THR A 192 -2.99 -20.74 -3.04
C THR A 192 -1.88 -21.27 -3.93
N LEU A 193 -1.30 -20.39 -4.74
CA LEU A 193 -0.10 -20.61 -5.52
C LEU A 193 1.03 -19.84 -4.88
N LYS A 194 2.14 -20.53 -4.60
CA LYS A 194 3.32 -19.92 -3.96
C LYS A 194 4.37 -19.56 -5.01
N ASN A 195 5.02 -18.41 -4.84
CA ASN A 195 6.12 -17.93 -5.67
C ASN A 195 5.80 -18.01 -7.18
N VAL A 196 4.87 -17.17 -7.64
CA VAL A 196 4.40 -17.16 -9.02
C VAL A 196 5.51 -16.69 -9.97
N THR A 197 5.85 -17.49 -10.98
CA THR A 197 6.92 -17.18 -11.95
C THR A 197 6.35 -16.78 -13.32
N HIS A 198 7.10 -15.96 -14.06
CA HIS A 198 6.75 -15.54 -15.43
C HIS A 198 7.01 -16.62 -16.49
N GLU A 199 7.51 -17.82 -16.14
CA GLU A 199 7.50 -18.97 -17.07
C GLU A 199 6.10 -19.20 -17.66
N VAL A 200 5.08 -18.72 -16.96
CA VAL A 200 3.71 -18.63 -17.41
C VAL A 200 3.30 -17.15 -17.55
N PRO A 201 3.17 -16.59 -18.77
CA PRO A 201 2.77 -15.20 -18.94
C PRO A 201 1.33 -14.93 -18.46
N HIS A 202 0.47 -15.95 -18.54
CA HIS A 202 -0.93 -15.88 -18.14
C HIS A 202 -1.36 -17.11 -17.35
N ILE A 203 -1.94 -16.87 -16.18
CA ILE A 203 -2.50 -17.89 -15.31
C ILE A 203 -4.01 -17.87 -15.45
N THR A 204 -4.61 -19.00 -15.79
CA THR A 204 -6.07 -19.09 -15.89
C THR A 204 -6.62 -19.92 -14.74
N ALA A 205 -7.48 -19.33 -13.93
CA ALA A 205 -8.26 -20.04 -12.92
C ALA A 205 -9.61 -20.44 -13.49
N TYR A 206 -10.02 -21.69 -13.24
CA TYR A 206 -11.32 -22.22 -13.59
C TYR A 206 -12.05 -22.61 -12.33
N CYS A 207 -13.31 -22.21 -12.24
CA CYS A 207 -14.20 -22.68 -11.20
C CYS A 207 -15.47 -23.27 -11.80
N ARG A 208 -15.90 -24.41 -11.28
CA ARG A 208 -17.13 -25.07 -11.66
C ARG A 208 -17.88 -25.55 -10.43
N GLU A 209 -19.15 -25.22 -10.36
CA GLU A 209 -20.08 -25.75 -9.36
C GLU A 209 -20.83 -26.99 -9.86
N SER A 210 -21.42 -27.73 -8.92
CA SER A 210 -22.15 -28.96 -9.20
C SER A 210 -23.58 -28.65 -9.68
N CYS A 211 -23.75 -28.23 -10.94
CA CYS A 211 -25.07 -28.04 -11.52
C CYS A 211 -25.19 -28.49 -12.99
N ASN A 212 -26.44 -28.61 -13.45
CA ASN A 212 -26.81 -29.11 -14.77
C ASN A 212 -27.10 -27.99 -15.80
N GLU A 213 -26.86 -26.73 -15.42
CA GLU A 213 -27.13 -25.55 -16.24
C GLU A 213 -25.92 -25.12 -17.07
N LYS A 214 -26.10 -24.20 -18.03
CA LYS A 214 -24.98 -23.68 -18.83
C LYS A 214 -24.07 -22.71 -18.06
N GLN A 215 -24.56 -22.11 -16.97
CA GLN A 215 -23.84 -21.08 -16.18
C GLN A 215 -23.22 -21.65 -14.89
N CYS A 216 -22.74 -22.89 -14.95
CA CYS A 216 -22.15 -23.59 -13.81
C CYS A 216 -20.64 -23.36 -13.66
N SER A 217 -20.05 -22.46 -14.43
CA SER A 217 -18.61 -22.25 -14.43
C SER A 217 -18.22 -20.80 -14.67
N ASP A 218 -17.11 -20.41 -14.07
CA ASP A 218 -16.46 -19.13 -14.23
C ASP A 218 -14.97 -19.34 -14.54
N GLN A 219 -14.37 -18.35 -15.19
CA GLN A 219 -12.97 -18.35 -15.56
C GLN A 219 -12.39 -16.95 -15.37
N SER A 220 -11.23 -16.88 -14.73
CA SER A 220 -10.47 -15.63 -14.61
C SER A 220 -9.05 -15.82 -15.15
N VAL A 221 -8.54 -14.78 -15.81
CA VAL A 221 -7.19 -14.75 -16.39
C VAL A 221 -6.38 -13.70 -15.64
N PHE A 222 -5.24 -14.12 -15.12
CA PHE A 222 -4.27 -13.30 -14.42
C PHE A 222 -3.00 -13.18 -15.24
N ILE A 223 -2.37 -12.00 -15.21
CA ILE A 223 -1.16 -11.64 -15.94
C ILE A 223 -0.04 -11.49 -14.92
N VAL A 224 1.08 -12.17 -15.14
CA VAL A 224 2.25 -12.12 -14.26
C VAL A 224 3.26 -11.13 -14.85
N GLY A 225 3.66 -10.14 -14.06
CA GLY A 225 4.63 -9.12 -14.47
C GLY A 225 5.49 -8.60 -13.33
N LYS A 226 6.29 -7.56 -13.60
CA LYS A 226 7.17 -6.91 -12.63
C LYS A 226 6.86 -5.41 -12.50
N PRO A 227 7.11 -4.79 -11.34
CA PRO A 227 7.23 -3.33 -11.29
C PRO A 227 8.35 -2.86 -12.22
N PRO A 228 8.30 -1.62 -12.72
CA PRO A 228 9.36 -1.09 -13.56
C PRO A 228 10.65 -0.91 -12.74
N ASP A 229 11.79 -1.05 -13.39
CA ASP A 229 13.07 -0.69 -12.80
C ASP A 229 13.18 0.83 -12.61
N THR A 230 14.08 1.25 -11.72
CA THR A 230 14.42 2.67 -11.64
C THR A 230 15.13 3.10 -12.93
N PRO A 231 14.71 4.20 -13.58
CA PRO A 231 15.38 4.69 -14.79
C PRO A 231 16.87 4.93 -14.53
N ASN A 232 17.72 4.04 -15.05
CA ASN A 232 19.16 4.11 -14.87
C ASN A 232 19.79 5.02 -15.92
N ASP A 233 20.98 5.54 -15.60
CA ASP A 233 21.75 6.44 -16.48
C ASP A 233 20.98 7.68 -16.93
N PHE A 234 20.00 8.11 -16.12
CA PHE A 234 19.18 9.27 -16.41
C PHE A 234 20.06 10.52 -16.45
N SER A 235 20.14 11.15 -17.62
CA SER A 235 20.90 12.38 -17.81
C SER A 235 20.30 13.25 -18.89
N CYS A 236 20.36 14.55 -18.66
CA CYS A 236 19.89 15.55 -19.61
C CYS A 236 21.08 16.32 -20.21
N GLN A 237 21.03 16.50 -21.54
CA GLN A 237 22.08 17.18 -22.29
C GLN A 237 21.46 18.18 -23.27
N THR A 238 22.25 19.15 -23.67
CA THR A 238 21.89 20.12 -24.71
C THR A 238 23.05 20.29 -25.68
N GLN A 239 22.75 20.56 -26.94
CA GLN A 239 23.77 20.84 -27.96
C GLN A 239 23.82 22.33 -28.32
N ASP A 240 22.67 23.00 -28.28
CA ASP A 240 22.46 24.35 -28.81
C ASP A 240 21.93 25.34 -27.78
N MET A 241 21.75 24.90 -26.52
CA MET A 241 21.11 25.66 -25.43
C MET A 241 19.67 26.11 -25.75
N ARG A 242 19.03 25.49 -26.75
CA ARG A 242 17.62 25.74 -27.11
C ARG A 242 16.76 24.51 -26.88
N ARG A 243 17.34 23.32 -27.05
CA ARG A 243 16.68 22.05 -26.82
C ARG A 243 17.44 21.23 -25.79
N VAL A 244 16.69 20.66 -24.85
CA VAL A 244 17.21 19.65 -23.92
C VAL A 244 16.73 18.30 -24.41
N THR A 245 17.63 17.33 -24.34
CA THR A 245 17.35 15.91 -24.56
C THR A 245 17.77 15.15 -23.32
N CYS A 246 16.81 14.51 -22.66
CA CYS A 246 17.08 13.58 -21.58
C CYS A 246 17.02 12.15 -22.10
N THR A 247 17.94 11.33 -21.61
CA THR A 247 18.05 9.93 -21.96
C THR A 247 18.18 9.06 -20.72
N TRP A 248 17.62 7.87 -20.76
CA TRP A 248 17.76 6.85 -19.70
C TRP A 248 17.63 5.44 -20.29
N SER A 249 18.13 4.46 -19.55
CA SER A 249 17.98 3.05 -19.87
C SER A 249 16.57 2.58 -19.47
N GLN A 250 15.88 1.82 -20.33
CA GLN A 250 14.53 1.31 -20.05
C GLN A 250 14.49 0.33 -18.86
N GLY A 251 15.59 -0.36 -18.59
CA GLY A 251 15.67 -1.41 -17.59
C GLY A 251 15.23 -2.77 -18.14
N GLY A 252 14.94 -3.70 -17.25
CA GLY A 252 14.45 -5.04 -17.57
C GLY A 252 13.01 -5.03 -18.11
N ASP A 253 12.66 -6.09 -18.84
CA ASP A 253 11.29 -6.30 -19.29
C ASP A 253 10.37 -6.54 -18.09
N THR A 254 9.25 -5.80 -18.05
CA THR A 254 8.22 -5.91 -17.01
C THR A 254 7.19 -6.99 -17.31
N TYR A 255 7.19 -7.51 -18.53
CA TYR A 255 6.22 -8.46 -19.07
C TYR A 255 4.76 -7.95 -19.10
N LEU A 256 4.56 -6.65 -18.89
CA LEU A 256 3.27 -5.99 -18.99
C LEU A 256 3.22 -5.17 -20.29
N TYR A 257 2.18 -5.41 -21.08
CA TYR A 257 2.04 -4.86 -22.44
C TYR A 257 0.70 -4.16 -22.65
N GLY A 258 0.59 -3.42 -23.76
CA GLY A 258 -0.65 -2.73 -24.14
C GLY A 258 -1.04 -1.66 -23.13
N SER A 259 -2.23 -1.78 -22.53
CA SER A 259 -2.71 -0.83 -21.51
C SER A 259 -1.94 -0.89 -20.19
N HIS A 260 -1.21 -1.97 -19.94
CA HIS A 260 -0.44 -2.21 -18.71
C HIS A 260 1.04 -1.94 -18.87
N SER A 261 1.49 -1.49 -20.05
CA SER A 261 2.91 -1.18 -20.26
C SER A 261 3.38 -0.04 -19.37
N PRO A 262 4.68 -0.02 -19.02
CA PRO A 262 5.28 1.09 -18.29
C PRO A 262 5.08 2.42 -19.01
N LYS A 263 4.56 3.42 -18.29
CA LYS A 263 4.33 4.78 -18.78
C LYS A 263 5.35 5.72 -18.17
N TYR A 264 5.97 6.53 -19.02
CA TYR A 264 6.95 7.52 -18.62
C TYR A 264 6.32 8.90 -18.58
N THR A 265 6.51 9.61 -17.46
CA THR A 265 6.14 11.01 -17.28
C THR A 265 7.37 11.79 -16.85
N ILE A 266 7.61 12.94 -17.47
CA ILE A 266 8.70 13.83 -17.08
C ILE A 266 8.11 15.10 -16.49
N SER A 267 8.60 15.49 -15.32
CA SER A 267 8.21 16.72 -14.63
C SER A 267 9.42 17.56 -14.31
N GLU A 268 9.22 18.88 -14.32
CA GLU A 268 10.19 19.85 -13.85
C GLU A 268 9.77 20.33 -12.47
N GLU A 269 10.65 20.14 -11.48
CA GLU A 269 10.31 20.25 -10.05
C GLU A 269 10.03 21.70 -9.63
N PHE A 270 10.76 22.69 -10.16
CA PHE A 270 10.60 24.09 -9.76
C PHE A 270 9.25 24.68 -10.20
N SER A 271 8.78 24.28 -11.38
CA SER A 271 7.53 24.71 -11.97
C SER A 271 6.37 23.76 -11.67
N GLN A 272 6.64 22.57 -11.14
CA GLN A 272 5.68 21.48 -10.92
C GLN A 272 4.87 21.13 -12.17
N LYS A 273 5.48 21.30 -13.36
CA LYS A 273 4.81 21.07 -14.65
C LYS A 273 5.35 19.84 -15.34
N ILE A 274 4.43 19.14 -16.00
CA ILE A 274 4.77 18.07 -16.92
C ILE A 274 5.45 18.68 -18.14
N VAL A 275 6.59 18.09 -18.52
CA VAL A 275 7.33 18.45 -19.72
C VAL A 275 6.57 17.92 -20.95
N PRO A 276 6.20 18.77 -21.92
CA PRO A 276 5.45 18.35 -23.09
C PRO A 276 6.38 17.67 -24.12
N CYS A 277 6.76 16.42 -23.86
CA CYS A 277 7.56 15.63 -24.78
C CYS A 277 6.96 14.26 -25.03
N THR A 278 7.20 13.75 -26.24
CA THR A 278 6.89 12.37 -26.58
C THR A 278 8.08 11.49 -26.20
N VAL A 279 7.86 10.57 -25.27
CA VAL A 279 8.87 9.58 -24.91
C VAL A 279 8.96 8.53 -26.01
N SER A 280 10.16 8.29 -26.51
CA SER A 280 10.46 7.20 -27.44
C SER A 280 11.45 6.25 -26.78
N CYS A 281 11.07 4.98 -26.65
CA CYS A 281 11.88 3.94 -26.04
C CYS A 281 12.16 2.83 -27.03
N SER A 282 13.44 2.50 -27.20
CA SER A 282 13.92 1.25 -27.80
C SER A 282 14.78 0.52 -26.77
N GLU A 283 16.10 0.49 -26.94
CA GLU A 283 17.03 0.08 -25.88
C GLU A 283 17.33 1.24 -24.92
N GLN A 284 17.29 2.47 -25.44
CA GLN A 284 17.42 3.70 -24.69
C GLN A 284 16.15 4.53 -24.88
N CYS A 285 15.63 5.06 -23.79
CA CYS A 285 14.53 6.00 -23.81
C CYS A 285 15.05 7.42 -23.96
N LEU A 286 14.34 8.23 -24.74
CA LEU A 286 14.64 9.64 -24.91
C LEU A 286 13.38 10.50 -24.87
N CYS A 287 13.54 11.72 -24.37
CA CYS A 287 12.56 12.79 -24.45
C CYS A 287 13.30 14.09 -24.73
N SER A 288 12.77 14.88 -25.67
CA SER A 288 13.32 16.19 -26.01
C SER A 288 12.25 17.26 -26.03
N TRP A 289 12.58 18.45 -25.56
CA TRP A 289 11.71 19.62 -25.59
C TRP A 289 12.52 20.91 -25.69
N ASP A 290 11.87 21.97 -26.17
CA ASP A 290 12.50 23.28 -26.26
C ASP A 290 12.48 23.97 -24.88
N ILE A 291 13.63 24.51 -24.48
CA ILE A 291 13.81 25.19 -23.20
C ILE A 291 13.57 26.70 -23.32
N GLY A 292 13.08 27.28 -22.22
CA GLY A 292 12.84 28.72 -22.11
C GLY A 292 14.10 29.49 -21.71
N GLN A 293 13.93 30.61 -21.01
CA GLN A 293 15.04 31.42 -20.49
C GLN A 293 15.64 30.86 -19.19
N GLN A 294 15.11 29.76 -18.67
CA GLN A 294 15.56 29.15 -17.43
C GLN A 294 16.92 28.47 -17.62
N ARG A 295 17.84 28.71 -16.68
CA ARG A 295 19.22 28.24 -16.75
C ARG A 295 19.45 26.91 -16.03
N ILE A 296 18.80 26.72 -14.89
CA ILE A 296 18.94 25.54 -14.04
C ILE A 296 17.62 24.77 -14.10
N TYR A 297 17.71 23.48 -14.40
CA TYR A 297 16.56 22.58 -14.45
C TYR A 297 16.72 21.49 -13.40
N ASN A 298 15.62 21.15 -12.74
CA ASN A 298 15.51 19.96 -11.91
C ASN A 298 14.45 19.06 -12.53
N ILE A 299 14.90 18.03 -13.25
CA ILE A 299 14.03 17.17 -14.03
C ILE A 299 13.92 15.84 -13.34
N THR A 300 12.69 15.38 -13.16
CA THR A 300 12.37 14.05 -12.66
C THR A 300 11.69 13.25 -13.75
N VAL A 301 12.25 12.10 -14.10
CA VAL A 301 11.56 11.07 -14.88
C VAL A 301 10.88 10.10 -13.92
N THR A 302 9.61 9.83 -14.19
CA THR A 302 8.79 8.88 -13.46
C THR A 302 8.36 7.79 -14.42
N VAL A 303 8.55 6.54 -14.02
CA VAL A 303 8.03 5.36 -14.73
C VAL A 303 7.05 4.63 -13.83
N GLU A 304 5.88 4.30 -14.36
CA GLU A 304 4.83 3.60 -13.61
C GLU A 304 4.13 2.54 -14.45
N ASN A 305 3.78 1.43 -13.82
CA ASN A 305 2.86 0.42 -14.33
C ASN A 305 1.91 0.02 -13.18
N PRO A 306 0.94 -0.89 -13.39
CA PRO A 306 0.02 -1.31 -12.33
C PRO A 306 0.68 -1.90 -11.07
N LEU A 307 1.90 -2.43 -11.19
CA LEU A 307 2.63 -3.06 -10.09
C LEU A 307 3.53 -2.09 -9.31
N GLY A 308 3.76 -0.88 -9.82
CA GLY A 308 4.54 0.10 -9.07
C GLY A 308 5.04 1.29 -9.86
N LYS A 309 5.72 2.17 -9.13
CA LYS A 309 6.22 3.45 -9.60
C LYS A 309 7.67 3.64 -9.15
N LYS A 310 8.53 4.11 -10.06
CA LYS A 310 9.92 4.48 -9.79
C LYS A 310 10.25 5.82 -10.42
N THR A 311 11.27 6.48 -9.90
CA THR A 311 11.66 7.83 -10.31
C THR A 311 13.17 7.98 -10.32
N ALA A 312 13.69 8.77 -11.26
CA ALA A 312 15.07 9.26 -11.27
C ALA A 312 15.09 10.76 -11.53
N THR A 313 16.06 11.46 -10.98
CA THR A 313 16.14 12.93 -11.03
C THR A 313 17.54 13.37 -11.47
N ASP A 314 17.61 14.40 -12.30
CA ASP A 314 18.85 15.05 -12.74
C ASP A 314 18.69 16.56 -12.60
N VAL A 315 19.68 17.19 -11.97
CA VAL A 315 19.76 18.64 -11.79
C VAL A 315 20.93 19.15 -12.62
N PHE A 316 20.68 20.07 -13.53
CA PHE A 316 21.71 20.55 -14.43
C PHE A 316 21.57 22.04 -14.76
N ASP A 317 22.73 22.67 -15.01
CA ASP A 317 22.84 23.98 -15.64
C ASP A 317 23.04 23.78 -17.15
N VAL A 318 22.14 24.38 -17.95
CA VAL A 318 22.16 24.33 -19.43
C VAL A 318 23.52 24.75 -19.99
N THR A 319 24.16 25.75 -19.38
CA THR A 319 25.45 26.30 -19.84
C THR A 319 26.63 25.35 -19.63
N HIS A 320 26.53 24.43 -18.67
CA HIS A 320 27.59 23.48 -18.34
C HIS A 320 27.43 22.11 -19.05
N ARG A 321 26.28 21.88 -19.71
CA ARG A 321 25.94 20.61 -20.39
C ARG A 321 26.01 20.69 -21.92
N SER A 322 26.44 21.81 -22.48
CA SER A 322 26.59 21.96 -23.94
C SER A 322 27.74 21.09 -24.47
N LYS A 323 27.43 20.08 -25.30
CA LYS A 323 28.47 19.35 -26.06
C LYS A 323 29.06 20.30 -27.11
N VAL A 324 30.27 20.81 -26.87
CA VAL A 324 30.99 21.66 -27.81
C VAL A 324 31.21 20.87 -29.11
N PHE A 325 30.63 21.32 -30.22
CA PHE A 325 30.92 20.77 -31.54
C PHE A 325 32.42 20.91 -31.83
N SER A 326 33.07 19.81 -32.23
CA SER A 326 34.39 19.88 -32.85
C SER A 326 34.28 20.75 -34.11
N MET A 327 35.04 21.83 -34.14
CA MET A 327 34.95 22.89 -35.15
C MET A 327 35.54 22.41 -36.48
N SER A 328 34.85 21.54 -37.21
CA SER A 328 35.23 21.09 -38.54
C SER A 328 34.69 22.06 -39.61
N LEU A 329 35.33 23.23 -39.76
CA LEU A 329 35.48 24.04 -41.00
C LEU A 329 35.89 25.49 -40.68
N LEU A 330 37.10 25.69 -40.16
CA LEU A 330 37.78 26.99 -40.26
C LEU A 330 38.36 27.13 -41.67
N ARG A 331 37.66 27.85 -42.56
CA ARG A 331 38.27 28.32 -43.82
C ARG A 331 39.05 29.60 -43.54
N VAL A 332 40.37 29.50 -43.54
CA VAL A 332 41.28 30.65 -43.50
C VAL A 332 41.33 31.28 -44.89
N PHE A 333 40.71 32.45 -45.07
CA PHE A 333 40.91 33.25 -46.27
C PHE A 333 42.17 34.10 -46.12
N HIS A 334 43.18 33.85 -46.96
CA HIS A 334 44.35 34.71 -47.07
C HIS A 334 43.99 35.94 -47.91
N CYS A 335 44.07 37.14 -47.34
CA CYS A 335 44.00 38.38 -48.08
C CYS A 335 45.23 38.49 -49.00
N ARG A 336 45.01 38.56 -50.32
CA ARG A 336 46.08 38.93 -51.27
C ARG A 336 46.42 40.42 -51.09
N PRO A 337 47.70 40.81 -51.05
CA PRO A 337 48.08 42.21 -51.07
C PRO A 337 47.62 42.88 -52.37
N CYS A 338 47.05 44.09 -52.27
CA CYS A 338 46.73 44.91 -53.43
C CYS A 338 48.03 45.27 -54.20
N PRO A 339 48.00 45.33 -55.55
CA PRO A 339 49.13 45.81 -56.32
C PRO A 339 49.38 47.29 -56.03
N SER A 340 50.62 47.63 -55.71
CA SER A 340 51.10 49.01 -55.65
C SER A 340 51.09 49.63 -57.05
N PRO A 341 50.59 50.87 -57.22
CA PRO A 341 50.67 51.57 -58.50
C PRO A 341 52.11 52.02 -58.77
N ASP A 342 52.62 51.69 -59.95
CA ASP A 342 53.88 52.21 -60.48
C ASP A 342 53.86 53.74 -60.54
N LEU A 343 54.79 54.39 -59.83
CA LEU A 343 55.13 55.79 -60.08
C LEU A 343 56.29 55.85 -61.08
N ASN A 344 55.96 56.27 -62.30
CA ASN A 344 56.92 56.86 -63.24
C ASN A 344 57.24 58.29 -62.80
N ALA A 345 58.52 58.57 -62.51
CA ALA A 345 59.24 59.82 -62.82
C ALA A 345 60.72 59.68 -62.42
#